data_AF-A0A8C3PN74-F1
#
_entry.id   AF-A0A8C3PN74-F1
#
_cell.length_a   1.000
_cell.length_b   1.000
_cell.length_c   1.000
_cell.angle_alpha   90.00
_cell.angle_beta   90.00
_cell.angle_gamma   90.00
#
_symmetry.space_group_name_H-M   'P 1'
#
loop_
_entity.id
_entity.type
_entity.pdbx_description
1 polymer ?
#
loop_
_entity_poly.entity_id
_entity_poly.type
_entity_poly.pdbx_seq_one_letter_code
_entity_poly.pdbx_strand_id
1 'polypeptide(L)'
;RTLLPYSLFWTLLPSFIGSNKEAHKVLRVHKRANYFLEEIRPGNLERECNEERCSFEEAKEIFHSQEKTVRNFILGKIDESLNPCSTNPCNNGGVCKIRHYNYFCICPPKFGGDNCEKEKLECWYKNGGCWQYCREGSGAFQVVCSCAEGYRLHEDGKRCVQAGKGPAWRSQTMVPAARQEERVENTAGQNQSSRDGLNESSVGGNVLDTPQLTQINISSATERNGARITGGTLCHRGHCPWQVTLSFHKGIGFCGGSLISSRWVVTAAHCLDLVRPHHVTVELKEQKIGVERSWTHPHYDSNDYNGDIALLYLSSDVIFNEYVLPVCLPSPNLAALLSQEGQVGMVSGWGATHERGSTLRFLMKVRLPIVNMETCQRSTDRLVTDNMFCAGYGSQAADACKGDSGGPFAMSYHNTWFLLGIVSWGEGCAQEGKYGVYTRVSNYIPWIKETVESVAESENFSINFS
;
A
#
# COMPACT_ATOMS: atom_id res chain seq x y z
N ARG A 1 -68.78 -21.22 28.84
CA ARG A 1 -69.52 -19.94 28.80
C ARG A 1 -68.45 -18.88 28.54
N THR A 2 -68.31 -18.27 27.37
CA THR A 2 -69.34 -17.70 26.50
C THR A 2 -68.77 -17.61 25.08
N LEU A 3 -69.54 -18.09 24.10
CA LEU A 3 -69.30 -17.98 22.66
C LEU A 3 -69.82 -16.61 22.17
N LEU A 4 -69.18 -16.03 21.15
CA LEU A 4 -69.77 -15.46 19.91
C LEU A 4 -68.72 -14.58 19.16
N PRO A 5 -68.88 -14.36 17.84
CA PRO A 5 -67.81 -14.50 16.85
C PRO A 5 -67.44 -13.17 16.17
N TYR A 6 -66.22 -13.09 15.61
CA TYR A 6 -65.86 -12.01 14.68
C TYR A 6 -65.75 -12.57 13.26
N SER A 7 -66.70 -12.12 12.44
CA SER A 7 -66.85 -12.37 11.01
C SER A 7 -65.70 -11.81 10.19
N LEU A 8 -65.12 -12.65 9.34
CA LEU A 8 -64.26 -12.29 8.21
C LEU A 8 -65.05 -11.46 7.20
N PHE A 9 -64.77 -10.15 7.12
CA PHE A 9 -65.16 -9.31 6.00
C PHE A 9 -64.03 -9.29 4.97
N TRP A 10 -64.14 -10.15 3.97
CA TRP A 10 -63.45 -9.99 2.68
C TRP A 10 -64.15 -8.88 1.92
N THR A 11 -63.57 -7.67 1.92
CA THR A 11 -64.00 -6.60 1.01
C THR A 11 -63.55 -6.93 -0.40
N LEU A 12 -64.45 -7.53 -1.18
CA LEU A 12 -64.39 -7.56 -2.64
C LEU A 12 -64.58 -6.12 -3.14
N LEU A 13 -63.48 -5.45 -3.51
CA LEU A 13 -63.54 -4.31 -4.41
C LEU A 13 -64.10 -4.81 -5.76
N PRO A 14 -65.13 -4.17 -6.32
CA PRO A 14 -65.64 -4.55 -7.63
C PRO A 14 -64.55 -4.28 -8.67
N SER A 15 -64.06 -5.35 -9.29
CA SER A 15 -63.32 -5.29 -10.53
C SER A 15 -64.15 -4.50 -11.54
N PHE A 16 -63.75 -3.25 -11.80
CA PHE A 16 -64.20 -2.51 -12.96
C PHE A 16 -63.62 -3.21 -14.19
N ILE A 17 -64.31 -4.25 -14.67
CA ILE A 17 -64.10 -4.78 -16.01
C ILE A 17 -64.78 -3.77 -16.95
N GLY A 18 -64.04 -2.71 -17.26
CA GLY A 18 -64.33 -1.86 -18.41
C GLY A 18 -64.23 -2.71 -19.66
N SER A 19 -65.35 -2.85 -20.36
CA SER A 19 -65.45 -3.39 -21.72
C SER A 19 -64.27 -2.97 -22.58
N ASN A 20 -63.59 -3.96 -23.18
CA ASN A 20 -62.40 -3.83 -24.02
C ASN A 20 -62.69 -3.20 -25.40
N LYS A 21 -63.66 -2.29 -25.49
CA LYS A 21 -64.10 -1.66 -26.76
C LYS A 21 -63.97 -0.14 -26.84
N GLU A 22 -63.55 0.55 -25.77
CA GLU A 22 -63.40 2.02 -25.80
C GLU A 22 -62.01 2.54 -25.38
N ALA A 23 -60.99 1.69 -25.27
CA ALA A 23 -59.62 2.14 -24.97
C ALA A 23 -58.78 2.49 -26.22
N HIS A 24 -59.32 2.31 -27.44
CA HIS A 24 -58.57 2.51 -28.69
C HIS A 24 -58.68 3.91 -29.32
N LYS A 25 -59.25 4.91 -28.63
CA LYS A 25 -59.53 6.21 -29.26
C LYS A 25 -58.70 7.41 -28.82
N VAL A 26 -57.72 7.29 -27.92
CA VAL A 26 -57.03 8.49 -27.39
C VAL A 26 -55.50 8.38 -27.36
N LEU A 27 -54.89 7.80 -28.40
CA LEU A 27 -53.51 8.14 -28.79
C LEU A 27 -53.43 8.15 -30.32
N ARG A 28 -53.87 9.23 -30.96
CA ARG A 28 -53.46 9.50 -32.34
C ARG A 28 -52.02 10.00 -32.30
N VAL A 29 -51.08 9.07 -32.39
CA VAL A 29 -49.69 9.37 -32.72
C VAL A 29 -49.71 10.04 -34.10
N HIS A 30 -49.19 11.26 -34.20
CA HIS A 30 -49.00 11.90 -35.51
C HIS A 30 -47.91 11.13 -36.25
N LYS A 31 -48.32 10.37 -37.26
CA LYS A 31 -47.40 9.78 -38.23
C LYS A 31 -46.79 10.90 -39.07
N ARG A 32 -45.50 10.79 -39.40
CA ARG A 32 -44.82 11.76 -40.27
C ARG A 32 -44.99 11.27 -41.71
N ALA A 33 -45.48 12.13 -42.59
CA ALA A 33 -45.65 11.81 -44.00
C ALA A 33 -44.97 12.90 -44.83
N ASN A 34 -44.11 12.50 -45.76
CA ASN A 34 -43.50 13.43 -46.70
C ASN A 34 -44.36 13.59 -47.97
N TYR A 35 -45.27 12.64 -48.24
CA TYR A 35 -46.20 12.71 -49.36
C TYR A 35 -47.67 12.51 -48.97
N PHE A 36 -48.56 13.15 -49.72
CA PHE A 36 -50.01 13.03 -49.55
C PHE A 36 -50.47 11.56 -49.77
N LEU A 37 -51.10 10.97 -48.75
CA LEU A 37 -51.64 9.58 -48.69
C LEU A 37 -50.61 8.44 -48.45
N GLU A 38 -49.38 8.76 -48.06
CA GLU A 38 -48.34 7.78 -47.75
C GLU A 38 -48.73 6.79 -46.63
N GLU A 39 -49.42 7.27 -45.59
CA GLU A 39 -49.88 6.49 -44.44
C GLU A 39 -50.97 5.44 -44.74
N ILE A 40 -51.53 5.44 -45.95
CA ILE A 40 -52.54 4.45 -46.37
C ILE A 40 -51.87 3.16 -46.87
N ARG A 41 -50.57 3.21 -47.16
CA ARG A 41 -49.80 2.06 -47.65
C ARG A 41 -49.36 1.18 -46.46
N PRO A 42 -49.27 -0.15 -46.65
CA PRO A 42 -48.71 -1.03 -45.64
C PRO A 42 -47.24 -0.67 -45.37
N GLY A 43 -46.85 -0.74 -44.10
CA GLY A 43 -45.52 -0.38 -43.62
C GLY A 43 -44.42 -1.05 -44.44
N ASN A 44 -43.45 -0.25 -44.91
CA ASN A 44 -42.36 -0.71 -45.78
C ASN A 44 -41.01 -0.25 -45.25
N LEU A 45 -40.11 -1.21 -45.00
CA LEU A 45 -38.79 -0.94 -44.42
C LEU A 45 -37.96 0.07 -45.21
N GLU A 46 -37.96 -0.05 -46.55
CA GLU A 46 -37.15 0.84 -47.40
C GLU A 46 -37.70 2.26 -47.34
N ARG A 47 -39.02 2.42 -47.48
CA ARG A 47 -39.66 3.74 -47.54
C ARG A 47 -39.69 4.46 -46.20
N GLU A 48 -40.10 3.78 -45.14
CA GLU A 48 -40.37 4.44 -43.86
C GLU A 48 -39.11 4.58 -42.99
N CYS A 49 -38.17 3.64 -43.11
CA CYS A 49 -37.02 3.55 -42.20
C CYS A 49 -35.64 3.68 -42.87
N ASN A 50 -35.50 3.45 -44.19
CA ASN A 50 -34.22 3.61 -44.89
C ASN A 50 -34.15 4.93 -45.68
N GLU A 51 -35.23 5.30 -46.36
CA GLU A 51 -35.38 6.59 -47.05
C GLU A 51 -35.73 7.72 -46.06
N GLU A 52 -36.34 7.37 -44.93
CA GLU A 52 -36.80 8.28 -43.88
C GLU A 52 -36.45 7.81 -42.47
N ARG A 53 -36.59 8.70 -41.48
CA ARG A 53 -36.35 8.39 -40.07
C ARG A 53 -37.66 7.96 -39.39
N CYS A 54 -37.87 6.64 -39.26
CA CYS A 54 -39.07 6.09 -38.63
C CYS A 54 -39.05 6.11 -37.09
N SER A 55 -40.26 6.15 -36.51
CA SER A 55 -40.52 5.93 -35.09
C SER A 55 -40.51 4.44 -34.72
N PHE A 56 -40.43 4.14 -33.42
CA PHE A 56 -40.45 2.75 -32.95
C PHE A 56 -41.79 2.07 -33.22
N GLU A 57 -42.91 2.81 -33.15
CA GLU A 57 -44.23 2.30 -33.51
C GLU A 57 -44.30 1.90 -35.00
N GLU A 58 -43.74 2.70 -35.91
CA GLU A 58 -43.67 2.39 -37.34
C GLU A 58 -42.78 1.17 -37.62
N ALA A 59 -41.61 1.09 -37.00
CA ALA A 59 -40.75 -0.10 -37.09
C ALA A 59 -41.45 -1.37 -36.54
N LYS A 60 -42.26 -1.23 -35.49
CA LYS A 60 -43.03 -2.33 -34.90
C LYS A 60 -44.16 -2.79 -35.83
N GLU A 61 -44.78 -1.87 -36.57
CA GLU A 61 -45.75 -2.18 -37.63
C GLU A 61 -45.10 -3.00 -38.76
N ILE A 62 -43.84 -2.75 -39.11
CA ILE A 62 -43.10 -3.46 -40.17
C ILE A 62 -42.66 -4.88 -39.74
N PHE A 63 -42.09 -5.02 -38.54
CA PHE A 63 -41.48 -6.29 -38.13
C PHE A 63 -42.42 -7.24 -37.39
N HIS A 64 -43.61 -6.77 -37.00
CA HIS A 64 -44.70 -7.52 -36.34
C HIS A 64 -44.33 -8.28 -35.04
N SER A 65 -43.06 -8.26 -34.63
CA SER A 65 -42.51 -8.89 -33.43
C SER A 65 -41.60 -7.89 -32.74
N GLN A 66 -41.81 -7.71 -31.44
CA GLN A 66 -41.04 -6.79 -30.61
C GLN A 66 -39.54 -7.15 -30.63
N GLU A 67 -39.19 -8.43 -30.63
CA GLU A 67 -37.80 -8.89 -30.71
C GLU A 67 -37.15 -8.61 -32.07
N LYS A 68 -37.88 -8.81 -33.17
CA LYS A 68 -37.38 -8.52 -34.53
C LYS A 68 -37.25 -7.02 -34.77
N THR A 69 -38.21 -6.24 -34.27
CA THR A 69 -38.18 -4.78 -34.29
C THR A 69 -36.94 -4.29 -33.56
N VAL A 70 -36.70 -4.76 -32.34
CA VAL A 70 -35.53 -4.41 -31.54
C VAL A 70 -34.23 -4.85 -32.20
N ARG A 71 -34.17 -6.06 -32.75
CA ARG A 71 -32.98 -6.56 -33.44
C ARG A 71 -32.61 -5.69 -34.64
N ASN A 72 -33.59 -5.26 -35.43
CA ASN A 72 -33.33 -4.49 -36.66
C ASN A 72 -33.24 -2.97 -36.42
N PHE A 73 -33.94 -2.46 -35.40
CA PHE A 73 -33.98 -1.04 -35.04
C PHE A 73 -32.80 -0.63 -34.14
N ILE A 74 -32.34 -1.50 -33.22
CA ILE A 74 -31.27 -1.19 -32.25
C ILE A 74 -29.88 -1.69 -32.66
N LEU A 75 -29.77 -2.77 -33.47
CA LEU A 75 -28.46 -3.28 -33.93
C LEU A 75 -27.97 -2.66 -35.25
N GLY A 76 -28.47 -1.47 -35.59
CA GLY A 76 -27.84 -0.64 -36.63
C GLY A 76 -28.24 -0.92 -38.08
N LYS A 77 -29.52 -1.14 -38.37
CA LYS A 77 -30.01 -1.11 -39.76
C LYS A 77 -30.90 0.08 -40.12
N ILE A 78 -31.28 0.93 -39.15
CA ILE A 78 -32.28 2.00 -39.36
C ILE A 78 -31.81 3.35 -38.79
N ASP A 79 -31.23 3.39 -37.58
CA ASP A 79 -30.67 4.64 -37.03
C ASP A 79 -29.54 4.34 -36.03
N GLU A 80 -28.31 4.70 -36.39
CA GLU A 80 -27.12 4.56 -35.53
C GLU A 80 -27.19 5.43 -34.25
N SER A 81 -28.00 6.50 -34.27
CA SER A 81 -28.08 7.47 -33.16
C SER A 81 -28.89 6.98 -31.95
N LEU A 82 -29.58 5.84 -32.07
CA LEU A 82 -30.36 5.22 -30.99
C LEU A 82 -29.60 4.13 -30.23
N ASN A 83 -28.38 3.77 -30.67
CA ASN A 83 -27.51 2.87 -29.92
C ASN A 83 -26.93 3.61 -28.71
N PRO A 84 -27.35 3.31 -27.46
CA PRO A 84 -26.87 4.02 -26.28
C PRO A 84 -25.38 3.74 -25.98
N CYS A 85 -24.79 2.74 -26.63
CA CYS A 85 -23.38 2.39 -26.53
C CYS A 85 -22.52 2.93 -27.68
N SER A 86 -23.07 3.71 -28.62
CA SER A 86 -22.34 4.26 -29.79
C SER A 86 -21.11 5.10 -29.39
N THR A 87 -21.23 5.89 -28.32
CA THR A 87 -20.15 6.73 -27.77
C THR A 87 -19.50 6.14 -26.51
N ASN A 88 -19.84 4.90 -26.15
CA ASN A 88 -19.50 4.23 -24.88
C ASN A 88 -19.68 5.14 -23.63
N PRO A 89 -20.88 5.18 -23.02
CA PRO A 89 -21.14 5.97 -21.82
C PRO A 89 -20.43 5.48 -20.54
N CYS A 90 -19.76 4.32 -20.60
CA CYS A 90 -19.09 3.72 -19.45
C CYS A 90 -17.71 4.35 -19.23
N ASN A 91 -17.48 4.91 -18.05
CA ASN A 91 -16.21 5.53 -17.66
C ASN A 91 -15.12 4.48 -17.38
N ASN A 92 -13.88 4.96 -17.27
CA ASN A 92 -12.72 4.20 -16.76
C ASN A 92 -12.45 2.87 -17.49
N GLY A 93 -12.74 2.80 -18.79
CA GLY A 93 -12.55 1.59 -19.60
C GLY A 93 -13.65 0.55 -19.43
N GLY A 94 -14.81 0.93 -18.89
CA GLY A 94 -15.99 0.07 -18.84
C GLY A 94 -16.50 -0.30 -20.23
N VAL A 95 -17.04 -1.52 -20.33
CA VAL A 95 -17.61 -2.04 -21.57
C VAL A 95 -19.12 -1.85 -21.54
N CYS A 96 -19.64 -1.02 -22.44
CA CYS A 96 -21.07 -0.82 -22.61
C CYS A 96 -21.72 -2.05 -23.27
N LYS A 97 -22.80 -2.53 -22.66
CA LYS A 97 -23.64 -3.60 -23.19
C LYS A 97 -25.11 -3.18 -23.10
N ILE A 98 -25.91 -3.60 -24.08
CA ILE A 98 -27.34 -3.28 -24.13
C ILE A 98 -28.12 -4.45 -23.55
N ARG A 99 -29.02 -4.17 -22.60
CA ARG A 99 -29.95 -5.16 -22.03
C ARG A 99 -31.31 -4.51 -21.82
N HIS A 100 -32.36 -5.10 -22.40
CA HIS A 100 -33.75 -4.65 -22.24
C HIS A 100 -33.91 -3.14 -22.43
N TYR A 101 -33.50 -2.63 -23.60
CA TYR A 101 -33.71 -1.23 -24.01
C TYR A 101 -32.89 -0.16 -23.28
N ASN A 102 -32.07 -0.53 -22.27
CA ASN A 102 -31.13 0.36 -21.62
C ASN A 102 -29.69 -0.16 -21.77
N TYR A 103 -28.70 0.72 -21.65
CA TYR A 103 -27.34 0.27 -21.49
C TYR A 103 -27.07 -0.11 -20.04
N PHE A 104 -26.11 -1.01 -19.87
CA PHE A 104 -25.47 -1.26 -18.60
C PHE A 104 -23.96 -1.35 -18.84
N CYS A 105 -23.19 -0.95 -17.85
CA CYS A 105 -21.75 -0.99 -17.93
C CYS A 105 -21.20 -2.22 -17.21
N ILE A 106 -20.33 -2.96 -17.91
CA ILE A 106 -19.48 -3.95 -17.28
C ILE A 106 -18.20 -3.22 -16.88
N CYS A 107 -18.08 -2.95 -15.59
CA CYS A 107 -16.97 -2.19 -15.05
C CYS A 107 -15.73 -3.07 -14.83
N PRO A 108 -14.51 -2.53 -15.07
CA PRO A 108 -13.29 -3.20 -14.68
C PRO A 108 -13.27 -3.46 -13.17
N PRO A 109 -12.45 -4.41 -12.68
CA PRO A 109 -12.41 -4.78 -11.27
C PRO A 109 -12.20 -3.59 -10.30
N LYS A 110 -11.55 -2.51 -10.76
CA LYS A 110 -11.27 -1.28 -9.98
C LYS A 110 -12.41 -0.25 -9.97
N PHE A 111 -13.51 -0.49 -10.68
CA PHE A 111 -14.58 0.49 -10.84
C PHE A 111 -15.97 -0.13 -10.67
N GLY A 112 -16.92 0.71 -10.26
CA GLY A 112 -18.32 0.37 -10.05
C GLY A 112 -19.22 1.60 -10.19
N GLY A 113 -20.50 1.45 -9.89
CA GLY A 113 -21.53 2.39 -10.29
C GLY A 113 -22.15 2.01 -11.63
N ASP A 114 -23.24 2.68 -11.98
CA ASP A 114 -24.02 2.35 -13.19
C ASP A 114 -23.21 2.61 -14.47
N ASN A 115 -22.27 3.57 -14.39
CA ASN A 115 -21.41 4.00 -15.49
C ASN A 115 -19.92 3.82 -15.18
N CYS A 116 -19.56 2.96 -14.22
CA CYS A 116 -18.16 2.75 -13.80
C CYS A 116 -17.45 4.02 -13.31
N GLU A 117 -18.21 4.98 -12.81
CA GLU A 117 -17.74 6.27 -12.34
C GLU A 117 -17.10 6.24 -10.96
N LYS A 118 -17.35 5.18 -10.17
CA LYS A 118 -16.86 5.03 -8.80
C LYS A 118 -15.66 4.11 -8.78
N GLU A 119 -14.56 4.55 -8.18
CA GLU A 119 -13.42 3.66 -7.89
C GLU A 119 -13.81 2.69 -6.76
N LYS A 120 -13.67 1.39 -7.01
CA LYS A 120 -13.83 0.34 -6.00
C LYS A 120 -12.60 0.33 -5.13
N LEU A 121 -12.72 0.94 -3.96
CA LEU A 121 -11.72 0.85 -2.92
C LEU A 121 -11.96 -0.45 -2.15
N GLU A 122 -11.20 -1.47 -2.48
CA GLU A 122 -11.12 -2.72 -1.73
C GLU A 122 -9.80 -2.73 -0.95
N CYS A 123 -9.74 -3.42 0.20
CA CYS A 123 -8.54 -3.34 1.04
C CYS A 123 -7.28 -3.85 0.34
N TRP A 124 -7.39 -4.85 -0.53
CA TRP A 124 -6.25 -5.35 -1.32
C TRP A 124 -5.73 -4.30 -2.32
N TYR A 125 -6.56 -3.31 -2.71
CA TYR A 125 -6.18 -2.27 -3.66
C TYR A 125 -5.88 -0.95 -2.93
N LYS A 126 -4.59 -0.55 -2.93
CA LYS A 126 -4.11 0.67 -2.24
C LYS A 126 -4.60 0.78 -0.78
N ASN A 127 -4.70 -0.35 -0.08
CA ASN A 127 -5.18 -0.41 1.30
C ASN A 127 -6.58 0.22 1.49
N GLY A 128 -7.45 0.16 0.47
CA GLY A 128 -8.79 0.78 0.50
C GLY A 128 -8.78 2.31 0.67
N GLY A 129 -7.62 2.96 0.47
CA GLY A 129 -7.41 4.38 0.76
C GLY A 129 -7.18 4.69 2.25
N CYS A 130 -7.09 3.68 3.11
CA CYS A 130 -6.75 3.85 4.52
C CYS A 130 -5.27 4.15 4.70
N TRP A 131 -4.93 5.07 5.60
CA TRP A 131 -3.53 5.42 5.87
C TRP A 131 -2.77 4.34 6.64
N GLN A 132 -3.45 3.58 7.50
CA GLN A 132 -2.83 2.53 8.32
C GLN A 132 -3.53 1.20 8.09
N TYR A 133 -4.69 0.95 8.72
CA TYR A 133 -5.36 -0.34 8.64
C TYR A 133 -6.68 -0.26 7.88
N CYS A 134 -6.97 -1.33 7.12
CA CYS A 134 -8.16 -1.48 6.30
C CYS A 134 -8.83 -2.82 6.61
N ARG A 135 -10.14 -2.78 6.86
CA ARG A 135 -11.00 -3.97 6.98
C ARG A 135 -12.22 -3.84 6.07
N GLU A 136 -12.68 -4.98 5.57
CA GLU A 136 -13.94 -5.07 4.82
C GLU A 136 -15.11 -4.91 5.80
N GLY A 137 -16.06 -4.04 5.46
CA GLY A 137 -17.27 -3.79 6.23
C GLY A 137 -18.39 -4.77 5.90
N SER A 138 -19.50 -4.68 6.63
CA SER A 138 -20.65 -5.58 6.50
C SER A 138 -21.45 -5.39 5.20
N GLY A 139 -21.27 -4.26 4.51
CA GLY A 139 -21.85 -4.00 3.19
C GLY A 139 -20.83 -4.30 2.08
N ALA A 140 -21.29 -4.90 0.99
CA ALA A 140 -20.48 -4.98 -0.23
C ALA A 140 -19.95 -3.57 -0.57
N PHE A 141 -18.64 -3.47 -0.82
CA PHE A 141 -17.95 -2.21 -1.16
C PHE A 141 -17.78 -1.19 -0.02
N GLN A 142 -18.01 -1.56 1.25
CA GLN A 142 -17.69 -0.70 2.39
C GLN A 142 -16.31 -1.04 2.95
N VAL A 143 -15.37 -0.10 2.87
CA VAL A 143 -14.08 -0.17 3.59
C VAL A 143 -14.20 0.60 4.89
N VAL A 144 -13.69 0.00 5.98
CA VAL A 144 -13.55 0.68 7.27
C VAL A 144 -12.06 0.80 7.58
N CYS A 145 -11.61 2.02 7.84
CA CYS A 145 -10.23 2.27 8.25
C CYS A 145 -10.09 2.28 9.77
N SER A 146 -8.96 1.79 10.27
CA SER A 146 -8.54 1.94 11.66
C SER A 146 -7.08 2.36 11.76
N CYS A 147 -6.66 2.77 12.94
CA CYS A 147 -5.34 3.35 13.18
C CYS A 147 -4.59 2.56 14.26
N ALA A 148 -3.26 2.57 14.18
CA ALA A 148 -2.37 2.00 15.18
C ALA A 148 -2.46 2.73 16.52
N GLU A 149 -1.99 2.05 17.56
CA GLU A 149 -1.93 2.61 18.90
C GLU A 149 -1.18 3.95 18.90
N GLY A 150 -1.72 4.94 19.61
CA GLY A 150 -1.19 6.32 19.60
C GLY A 150 -1.68 7.19 18.42
N TYR A 151 -2.52 6.66 17.53
CA TYR A 151 -3.19 7.41 16.46
C TYR A 151 -4.71 7.42 16.65
N ARG A 152 -5.36 8.48 16.15
CA ARG A 152 -6.82 8.58 16.06
C ARG A 152 -7.23 8.72 14.59
N LEU A 153 -8.36 8.12 14.24
CA LEU A 153 -8.95 8.26 12.91
C LEU A 153 -9.41 9.72 12.72
N HIS A 154 -9.03 10.31 11.60
CA HIS A 154 -9.47 11.63 11.19
C HIS A 154 -10.96 11.60 10.80
N GLU A 155 -11.61 12.76 10.81
CA GLU A 155 -13.03 12.93 10.48
C GLU A 155 -13.41 12.50 9.05
N ASP A 156 -12.42 12.27 8.17
CA ASP A 156 -12.67 11.77 6.81
C ASP A 156 -12.78 10.25 6.74
N GLY A 157 -12.62 9.57 7.88
CA GLY A 157 -12.70 8.12 7.98
C GLY A 157 -11.56 7.37 7.32
N LYS A 158 -10.48 8.03 6.89
CA LYS A 158 -9.35 7.41 6.16
C LYS A 158 -7.98 7.74 6.73
N ARG A 159 -7.74 8.99 7.12
CA ARG A 159 -6.43 9.43 7.63
C ARG A 159 -6.26 9.07 9.09
N CYS A 160 -5.03 8.78 9.49
CA CYS A 160 -4.65 8.59 10.88
C CYS A 160 -3.76 9.75 11.32
N VAL A 161 -4.15 10.42 12.40
CA VAL A 161 -3.37 11.52 12.99
C VAL A 161 -2.92 11.12 14.37
N GLN A 162 -1.72 11.53 14.78
CA GLN A 162 -1.23 11.24 16.13
C GLN A 162 -2.23 11.78 17.16
N ALA A 163 -2.68 10.90 18.05
CA ALA A 163 -3.52 11.31 19.16
C ALA A 163 -2.62 12.14 20.09
N GLY A 164 -2.80 13.46 20.06
CA GLY A 164 -2.06 14.36 20.94
C GLY A 164 -2.24 13.88 22.38
N LYS A 165 -1.13 13.58 23.06
CA LYS A 165 -1.14 13.35 24.50
C LYS A 165 -1.89 14.52 25.15
N GLY A 166 -2.83 14.23 26.05
CA GLY A 166 -3.72 15.19 26.69
C GLY A 166 -3.01 16.39 27.36
N PRO A 167 -3.76 17.36 27.90
CA PRO A 167 -3.30 18.72 28.11
C PRO A 167 -2.36 18.83 29.33
N ALA A 168 -1.10 18.50 29.12
CA ALA A 168 0.01 18.90 29.99
C ALA A 168 1.35 19.12 29.23
N TRP A 169 1.33 19.12 27.89
CA TRP A 169 2.55 19.36 27.09
C TRP A 169 2.41 20.48 26.04
N ARG A 170 1.46 21.40 26.19
CA ARG A 170 1.44 22.61 25.34
C ARG A 170 2.29 23.71 25.93
N SER A 171 3.59 23.69 25.60
CA SER A 171 4.43 24.84 25.23
C SER A 171 5.83 24.25 25.00
N GLN A 172 6.36 24.17 23.79
CA GLN A 172 7.05 25.32 23.18
C GLN A 172 7.09 25.14 21.65
N THR A 173 6.65 26.20 20.97
CA THR A 173 7.16 26.77 19.72
C THR A 173 8.04 25.90 18.80
N MET A 174 7.48 25.68 17.60
CA MET A 174 8.12 25.55 16.29
C MET A 174 9.62 25.88 16.21
N VAL A 175 10.41 24.95 15.68
CA VAL A 175 11.59 25.28 14.87
C VAL A 175 11.31 24.83 13.43
N PRO A 176 11.39 25.73 12.43
CA PRO A 176 11.10 25.41 11.03
C PRO A 176 12.33 24.92 10.24
N ALA A 177 12.02 24.24 9.12
CA ALA A 177 12.84 24.06 7.93
C ALA A 177 14.06 23.09 7.97
N ALA A 178 13.76 21.80 7.79
CA ALA A 178 14.62 20.89 7.01
C ALA A 178 13.73 19.86 6.28
N ARG A 179 12.82 20.37 5.44
CA ARG A 179 12.04 19.59 4.47
C ARG A 179 11.91 20.40 3.20
N GLN A 180 12.93 20.33 2.36
CA GLN A 180 12.83 20.44 0.91
C GLN A 180 14.22 20.20 0.32
N GLU A 181 14.47 18.96 -0.08
CA GLU A 181 15.09 18.61 -1.35
C GLU A 181 14.89 17.09 -1.55
N GLU A 182 14.90 16.65 -2.81
CA GLU A 182 14.57 15.31 -3.31
C GLU A 182 13.09 15.05 -3.67
N ARG A 183 12.61 15.83 -4.64
CA ARG A 183 11.69 15.31 -5.66
C ARG A 183 11.73 16.13 -6.96
N VAL A 184 12.72 15.90 -7.83
CA VAL A 184 12.71 15.90 -9.33
C VAL A 184 14.09 15.30 -9.67
N GLU A 185 14.26 14.16 -10.36
CA GLU A 185 14.02 13.94 -11.79
C GLU A 185 13.82 12.44 -12.09
N ASN A 186 12.68 12.12 -12.72
CA ASN A 186 12.60 11.04 -13.71
C ASN A 186 12.79 11.71 -15.07
N THR A 187 13.50 11.05 -16.00
CA THR A 187 13.01 10.55 -17.30
C THR A 187 14.16 10.52 -18.32
N ALA A 188 14.35 9.36 -18.92
CA ALA A 188 15.21 9.12 -20.08
C ALA A 188 14.70 9.84 -21.34
N GLY A 189 15.60 10.14 -22.29
CA GLY A 189 15.20 10.32 -23.69
C GLY A 189 15.99 11.29 -24.56
N GLN A 190 17.08 10.77 -25.16
CA GLN A 190 17.45 10.88 -26.58
C GLN A 190 17.76 12.22 -27.30
N ASN A 191 18.81 12.10 -28.14
CA ASN A 191 19.18 12.82 -29.38
C ASN A 191 19.88 14.18 -29.23
N GLN A 192 20.89 14.56 -30.02
CA GLN A 192 21.65 13.94 -31.13
C GLN A 192 22.80 14.93 -31.45
N SER A 193 24.02 14.44 -31.74
CA SER A 193 24.99 14.99 -32.74
C SER A 193 25.50 16.46 -32.54
N SER A 194 26.73 16.91 -32.83
CA SER A 194 27.76 16.53 -33.79
C SER A 194 29.07 17.29 -33.47
N ARG A 195 30.21 16.63 -33.75
CA ARG A 195 31.45 17.12 -34.40
C ARG A 195 32.31 18.28 -33.83
N ASP A 196 33.56 17.89 -33.56
CA ASP A 196 34.85 18.42 -34.05
C ASP A 196 35.33 19.85 -33.74
N GLY A 197 36.61 19.93 -33.31
CA GLY A 197 37.51 21.00 -33.74
C GLY A 197 38.47 21.57 -32.68
N LEU A 198 39.74 21.18 -32.77
CA LEU A 198 40.91 21.74 -32.05
C LEU A 198 41.30 23.15 -32.55
N ASN A 199 41.79 24.05 -31.68
CA ASN A 199 43.15 24.63 -31.75
C ASN A 199 43.42 25.81 -30.79
N GLU A 200 44.69 25.90 -30.39
CA GLU A 200 45.33 26.83 -29.46
C GLU A 200 45.55 28.27 -29.98
N SER A 201 45.91 29.13 -29.01
CA SER A 201 46.93 30.21 -29.04
C SER A 201 46.51 31.68 -29.26
N SER A 202 46.46 32.38 -28.10
CA SER A 202 47.29 33.54 -27.69
C SER A 202 47.10 34.99 -28.23
N VAL A 203 47.14 35.91 -27.24
CA VAL A 203 47.66 37.30 -27.20
C VAL A 203 46.67 38.50 -27.22
N GLY A 204 46.63 39.21 -26.06
CA GLY A 204 46.65 40.69 -25.85
C GLY A 204 45.34 41.46 -26.06
N GLY A 205 44.62 41.96 -25.02
CA GLY A 205 44.89 43.16 -24.20
C GLY A 205 44.21 44.40 -24.82
N ASN A 206 43.43 45.30 -24.22
CA ASN A 206 43.06 45.74 -22.85
C ASN A 206 41.74 46.56 -22.95
N VAL A 207 40.96 46.71 -21.87
CA VAL A 207 40.28 47.96 -21.35
C VAL A 207 39.56 47.58 -20.02
N LEU A 208 40.04 48.08 -18.85
CA LEU A 208 39.37 48.96 -17.85
C LEU A 208 37.94 48.50 -17.42
N ASP A 209 37.61 48.19 -16.16
CA ASP A 209 37.72 49.01 -14.93
C ASP A 209 37.64 48.17 -13.62
N THR A 210 38.20 48.77 -12.56
CA THR A 210 38.44 48.43 -11.12
C THR A 210 37.27 47.91 -10.21
N PRO A 211 37.45 47.65 -8.87
CA PRO A 211 38.36 46.70 -8.20
C PRO A 211 37.75 45.92 -6.99
N GLN A 212 38.47 44.84 -6.60
CA GLN A 212 38.68 44.28 -5.24
C GLN A 212 37.54 43.66 -4.40
N LEU A 213 37.53 42.32 -4.37
CA LEU A 213 37.22 41.52 -3.19
C LEU A 213 38.44 40.66 -2.84
N THR A 214 39.02 40.89 -1.67
CA THR A 214 40.18 40.16 -1.14
C THR A 214 39.79 38.76 -0.65
N GLN A 215 40.69 37.83 -0.95
CA GLN A 215 40.62 36.38 -0.78
C GLN A 215 40.55 35.91 0.69
N ILE A 216 39.86 34.79 0.92
CA ILE A 216 40.28 33.79 1.90
C ILE A 216 40.42 32.45 1.17
N ASN A 217 41.63 31.88 1.25
CA ASN A 217 42.07 30.65 0.60
C ASN A 217 41.17 29.45 0.93
N ILE A 218 40.57 28.83 -0.10
CA ILE A 218 40.05 27.46 -0.02
C ILE A 218 41.22 26.53 -0.34
N SER A 219 41.94 26.14 0.72
CA SER A 219 42.80 24.97 0.65
C SER A 219 41.92 23.73 0.46
N SER A 220 42.12 23.03 -0.65
CA SER A 220 41.56 21.72 -0.96
C SER A 220 41.88 20.72 0.17
N ALA A 221 40.94 20.57 1.10
CA ALA A 221 40.91 19.43 2.00
C ALA A 221 39.98 18.39 1.37
N THR A 222 40.59 17.34 0.84
CA THR A 222 39.91 16.09 0.49
C THR A 222 39.17 15.56 1.72
N GLU A 223 37.87 15.81 1.79
CA GLU A 223 37.02 15.21 2.81
C GLU A 223 37.04 13.69 2.63
N ARG A 224 37.59 13.03 3.65
CA ARG A 224 37.67 11.58 3.73
C ARG A 224 36.27 11.00 3.84
N ASN A 225 35.93 10.24 2.81
CA ASN A 225 34.78 9.35 2.71
C ASN A 225 34.70 8.45 3.97
N GLY A 226 33.68 8.69 4.80
CA GLY A 226 33.45 7.99 6.07
C GLY A 226 32.11 7.27 6.12
N ALA A 227 31.75 6.53 5.07
CA ALA A 227 30.54 5.70 5.05
C ALA A 227 30.81 4.37 5.78
N ARG A 228 30.09 4.10 6.87
CA ARG A 228 30.33 2.93 7.71
C ARG A 228 29.04 2.42 8.37
N ILE A 229 28.03 2.08 7.58
CA ILE A 229 27.66 0.72 7.12
C ILE A 229 28.11 0.71 5.65
N THR A 230 28.34 -0.41 4.97
CA THR A 230 28.61 -0.33 3.52
C THR A 230 27.49 0.52 2.89
N GLY A 231 27.82 1.71 2.36
CA GLY A 231 26.87 2.71 1.88
C GLY A 231 25.86 3.34 2.87
N GLY A 232 25.90 3.06 4.19
CA GLY A 232 24.93 3.57 5.16
C GLY A 232 25.34 4.84 5.91
N THR A 233 24.36 5.46 6.58
CA THR A 233 24.48 6.74 7.30
C THR A 233 24.15 6.59 8.79
N LEU A 234 24.51 7.58 9.59
CA LEU A 234 24.22 7.58 11.02
C LEU A 234 22.70 7.62 11.28
N CYS A 235 22.20 6.74 12.15
CA CYS A 235 20.85 6.90 12.68
C CYS A 235 20.89 7.83 13.90
N HIS A 236 20.55 9.10 13.67
CA HIS A 236 20.40 10.09 14.73
C HIS A 236 19.32 9.67 15.75
N ARG A 237 19.42 10.20 16.97
CA ARG A 237 18.41 9.99 18.01
C ARG A 237 17.00 10.29 17.50
N GLY A 238 16.06 9.40 17.78
CA GLY A 238 14.66 9.49 17.32
C GLY A 238 14.40 9.07 15.88
N HIS A 239 15.42 8.77 15.06
CA HIS A 239 15.19 8.28 13.69
C HIS A 239 14.89 6.78 13.61
N CYS A 240 15.32 6.00 14.62
CA CYS A 240 15.09 4.55 14.73
C CYS A 240 14.56 4.19 16.14
N PRO A 241 13.42 4.76 16.58
CA PRO A 241 13.01 4.74 18.00
C PRO A 241 12.56 3.36 18.51
N TRP A 242 12.30 2.41 17.61
CA TRP A 242 11.97 1.03 17.92
C TRP A 242 13.20 0.12 18.05
N GLN A 243 14.40 0.62 17.70
CA GLN A 243 15.60 -0.19 17.66
C GLN A 243 16.02 -0.60 19.08
N VAL A 244 16.29 -1.89 19.27
CA VAL A 244 16.85 -2.40 20.53
C VAL A 244 18.09 -3.26 20.32
N THR A 245 18.95 -3.33 21.35
CA THR A 245 20.11 -4.22 21.39
C THR A 245 19.86 -5.35 22.39
N LEU A 246 20.03 -6.60 21.95
CA LEU A 246 20.03 -7.78 22.80
C LEU A 246 21.43 -7.99 23.36
N SER A 247 21.53 -8.11 24.69
CA SER A 247 22.82 -8.18 25.38
C SER A 247 22.94 -9.38 26.30
N PHE A 248 24.16 -9.92 26.39
CA PHE A 248 24.55 -10.90 27.40
C PHE A 248 24.55 -10.28 28.82
N HIS A 249 24.70 -11.13 29.85
CA HIS A 249 24.80 -10.69 31.25
C HIS A 249 25.90 -9.63 31.46
N LYS A 250 27.04 -9.74 30.75
CA LYS A 250 28.16 -8.78 30.82
C LYS A 250 27.91 -7.45 30.08
N GLY A 251 26.70 -7.23 29.53
CA GLY A 251 26.34 -6.01 28.81
C GLY A 251 26.91 -5.91 27.39
N ILE A 252 27.40 -7.02 26.83
CA ILE A 252 27.90 -7.09 25.47
C ILE A 252 26.71 -7.39 24.54
N GLY A 253 26.42 -6.46 23.63
CA GLY A 253 25.39 -6.60 22.61
C GLY A 253 25.81 -7.56 21.50
N PHE A 254 24.90 -8.43 21.05
CA PHE A 254 25.20 -9.45 20.03
C PHE A 254 24.17 -9.51 18.90
N CYS A 255 22.93 -9.11 19.15
CA CYS A 255 21.87 -9.02 18.16
C CYS A 255 21.07 -7.72 18.32
N GLY A 256 20.34 -7.36 17.27
CA GLY A 256 19.30 -6.34 17.27
C GLY A 256 17.92 -6.91 17.54
N GLY A 257 16.96 -6.01 17.67
CA GLY A 257 15.55 -6.31 17.82
C GLY A 257 14.70 -5.09 17.49
N SER A 258 13.39 -5.28 17.45
CA SER A 258 12.42 -4.21 17.26
C SER A 258 11.37 -4.23 18.36
N LEU A 259 11.16 -3.08 19.00
CA LEU A 259 10.10 -2.88 19.97
C LEU A 259 8.75 -2.83 19.25
N ILE A 260 7.80 -3.70 19.60
CA ILE A 260 6.45 -3.76 19.00
C ILE A 260 5.34 -3.32 19.97
N SER A 261 5.64 -3.25 21.27
CA SER A 261 4.80 -2.63 22.32
C SER A 261 5.65 -2.28 23.54
N SER A 262 5.06 -1.86 24.66
CA SER A 262 5.82 -1.46 25.86
C SER A 262 6.60 -2.63 26.50
N ARG A 263 6.14 -3.88 26.33
CA ARG A 263 6.79 -5.08 26.91
C ARG A 263 7.21 -6.13 25.89
N TRP A 264 6.97 -5.91 24.60
CA TRP A 264 7.25 -6.91 23.58
C TRP A 264 8.30 -6.44 22.58
N VAL A 265 9.28 -7.30 22.35
CA VAL A 265 10.34 -7.14 21.34
C VAL A 265 10.29 -8.33 20.39
N VAL A 266 10.41 -8.06 19.10
CA VAL A 266 10.62 -9.08 18.07
C VAL A 266 12.08 -9.08 17.61
N THR A 267 12.63 -10.26 17.36
CA THR A 267 14.03 -10.47 16.93
C THR A 267 14.11 -11.75 16.09
N ALA A 268 15.31 -12.15 15.67
CA ALA A 268 15.55 -13.40 14.97
C ALA A 268 15.65 -14.58 15.97
N ALA A 269 15.17 -15.76 15.59
CA ALA A 269 15.26 -16.96 16.42
C ALA A 269 16.70 -17.42 16.62
N HIS A 270 17.55 -17.31 15.59
CA HIS A 270 18.95 -17.72 15.68
C HIS A 270 19.75 -16.92 16.72
N CYS A 271 19.29 -15.72 17.08
CA CYS A 271 19.87 -14.93 18.18
C CYS A 271 19.69 -15.63 19.54
N LEU A 272 18.77 -16.58 19.67
CA LEU A 272 18.46 -17.31 20.89
C LEU A 272 19.05 -18.73 20.92
N ASP A 273 19.63 -19.22 19.81
CA ASP A 273 20.08 -20.62 19.66
C ASP A 273 21.14 -21.02 20.69
N LEU A 274 22.13 -20.15 20.90
CA LEU A 274 23.26 -20.44 21.77
C LEU A 274 23.04 -19.90 23.19
N VAL A 275 22.34 -18.78 23.31
CA VAL A 275 22.21 -18.05 24.57
C VAL A 275 20.89 -17.28 24.61
N ARG A 276 20.19 -17.35 25.75
CA ARG A 276 19.03 -16.50 26.00
C ARG A 276 19.49 -15.06 26.32
N PRO A 277 18.93 -14.03 25.66
CA PRO A 277 19.26 -12.65 25.97
C PRO A 277 18.87 -12.35 27.42
N HIS A 278 19.76 -11.67 28.16
CA HIS A 278 19.49 -11.34 29.55
C HIS A 278 18.80 -9.98 29.69
N HIS A 279 19.23 -9.01 28.88
CA HIS A 279 18.64 -7.68 28.85
C HIS A 279 18.49 -7.18 27.44
N VAL A 280 17.47 -6.35 27.26
CA VAL A 280 17.30 -5.50 26.10
C VAL A 280 17.69 -4.08 26.50
N THR A 281 18.48 -3.42 25.65
CA THR A 281 18.76 -1.99 25.78
C THR A 281 18.05 -1.25 24.65
N VAL A 282 17.17 -0.33 25.02
CA VAL A 282 16.50 0.58 24.07
C VAL A 282 17.29 1.88 24.04
N GLU A 283 17.65 2.34 22.83
CA GLU A 283 18.39 3.57 22.53
C GLU A 283 19.63 3.86 23.42
N LEU A 284 20.84 3.67 22.88
CA LEU A 284 22.11 4.25 23.39
C LEU A 284 22.24 4.38 24.93
N LYS A 285 21.76 3.37 25.69
CA LYS A 285 21.86 3.21 27.15
C LYS A 285 20.80 3.90 28.04
N GLU A 286 19.66 4.38 27.52
CA GLU A 286 18.68 5.06 28.40
C GLU A 286 17.78 4.09 29.17
N GLN A 287 17.37 2.96 28.57
CA GLN A 287 16.52 1.97 29.25
C GLN A 287 17.07 0.55 29.07
N LYS A 288 17.53 -0.06 30.16
CA LYS A 288 17.98 -1.45 30.22
C LYS A 288 16.95 -2.27 30.97
N ILE A 289 16.31 -3.19 30.28
CA ILE A 289 15.20 -3.98 30.82
C ILE A 289 15.54 -5.47 30.71
N GLY A 290 15.19 -6.24 31.74
CA GLY A 290 15.39 -7.69 31.76
C GLY A 290 14.46 -8.38 30.76
N VAL A 291 14.92 -9.50 30.21
CA VAL A 291 14.05 -10.42 29.46
C VAL A 291 13.48 -11.43 30.45
N GLU A 292 12.16 -11.47 30.54
CA GLU A 292 11.44 -12.37 31.45
C GLU A 292 11.16 -13.72 30.79
N ARG A 293 10.64 -13.68 29.55
CA ARG A 293 10.30 -14.87 28.76
C ARG A 293 10.67 -14.67 27.30
N SER A 294 10.87 -15.78 26.59
CA SER A 294 11.22 -15.78 25.16
C SER A 294 10.55 -16.94 24.44
N TRP A 295 10.05 -16.69 23.24
CA TRP A 295 9.44 -17.69 22.36
C TRP A 295 10.14 -17.68 21.01
N THR A 296 10.73 -18.81 20.64
CA THR A 296 11.16 -19.06 19.25
C THR A 296 9.96 -19.58 18.47
N HIS A 297 9.87 -19.24 17.18
CA HIS A 297 8.82 -19.77 16.35
C HIS A 297 8.89 -21.32 16.30
N PRO A 298 7.78 -22.06 16.47
CA PRO A 298 7.80 -23.53 16.55
C PRO A 298 8.35 -24.23 15.29
N HIS A 299 8.27 -23.56 14.15
CA HIS A 299 8.76 -24.05 12.86
C HIS A 299 10.09 -23.41 12.44
N TYR A 300 10.84 -22.82 13.38
CA TYR A 300 12.19 -22.35 13.11
C TYR A 300 13.12 -23.56 12.83
N ASP A 301 13.84 -23.50 11.72
CA ASP A 301 14.90 -24.45 11.38
C ASP A 301 16.25 -23.72 11.24
N SER A 302 17.23 -24.09 12.07
CA SER A 302 18.55 -23.47 12.08
C SER A 302 19.41 -23.81 10.85
N ASN A 303 19.04 -24.81 10.06
CA ASN A 303 19.80 -25.22 8.87
C ASN A 303 19.53 -24.29 7.67
N ASP A 304 18.27 -23.94 7.45
CA ASP A 304 17.83 -23.09 6.33
C ASP A 304 17.35 -21.69 6.78
N TYR A 305 17.28 -21.45 8.09
CA TYR A 305 16.77 -20.21 8.71
C TYR A 305 15.30 -19.91 8.38
N ASN A 306 14.54 -20.89 7.90
CA ASN A 306 13.10 -20.73 7.73
C ASN A 306 12.44 -20.61 9.11
N GLY A 307 11.50 -19.67 9.26
CA GLY A 307 10.92 -19.40 10.58
C GLY A 307 11.85 -18.67 11.54
N ASP A 308 12.89 -17.98 11.06
CA ASP A 308 13.84 -17.25 11.90
C ASP A 308 13.22 -15.96 12.50
N ILE A 309 12.36 -16.16 13.49
CA ILE A 309 11.68 -15.13 14.27
C ILE A 309 11.47 -15.59 15.71
N ALA A 310 11.67 -14.67 16.65
CA ALA A 310 11.42 -14.87 18.06
C ALA A 310 10.79 -13.63 18.71
N LEU A 311 10.06 -13.87 19.80
CA LEU A 311 9.48 -12.84 20.65
C LEU A 311 10.12 -12.87 22.03
N LEU A 312 10.38 -11.68 22.57
CA LEU A 312 10.86 -11.47 23.93
C LEU A 312 9.82 -10.68 24.70
N TYR A 313 9.48 -11.17 25.89
CA TYR A 313 8.66 -10.46 26.87
C TYR A 313 9.56 -9.86 27.94
N LEU A 314 9.43 -8.55 28.13
CA LEU A 314 10.27 -7.76 29.01
C LEU A 314 9.74 -7.78 30.46
N SER A 315 10.64 -7.77 31.44
CA SER A 315 10.32 -7.82 32.87
C SER A 315 9.58 -6.58 33.40
N SER A 316 9.59 -5.48 32.63
CA SER A 316 8.88 -4.24 32.95
C SER A 316 8.56 -3.46 31.67
N ASP A 317 7.59 -2.56 31.74
CA ASP A 317 7.27 -1.64 30.64
C ASP A 317 8.45 -0.73 30.28
N VAL A 318 8.67 -0.57 28.97
CA VAL A 318 9.46 0.52 28.40
C VAL A 318 8.67 1.82 28.51
N ILE A 319 9.33 2.89 28.95
CA ILE A 319 8.75 4.22 29.02
C ILE A 319 8.86 4.89 27.64
N PHE A 320 7.72 5.11 26.99
CA PHE A 320 7.68 5.76 25.67
C PHE A 320 7.95 7.26 25.74
N ASN A 321 8.83 7.73 24.87
CA ASN A 321 9.19 9.14 24.71
C ASN A 321 9.42 9.47 23.23
N GLU A 322 9.98 10.63 22.91
CA GLU A 322 10.23 11.05 21.52
C GLU A 322 11.29 10.20 20.79
N TYR A 323 12.08 9.43 21.52
CA TYR A 323 13.16 8.59 21.01
C TYR A 323 12.91 7.09 21.19
N VAL A 324 11.90 6.72 21.98
CA VAL A 324 11.55 5.33 22.30
C VAL A 324 10.08 5.11 21.98
N LEU A 325 9.82 4.46 20.86
CA LEU A 325 8.48 4.20 20.32
C LEU A 325 8.45 2.83 19.64
N PRO A 326 7.34 2.09 19.74
CA PRO A 326 7.21 0.82 19.04
C PRO A 326 7.03 1.03 17.53
N VAL A 327 7.47 0.06 16.74
CA VAL A 327 7.18 -0.02 15.30
C VAL A 327 5.83 -0.68 15.07
N CYS A 328 5.09 -0.22 14.06
CA CYS A 328 3.79 -0.81 13.74
C CYS A 328 3.96 -2.14 13.01
N LEU A 329 3.06 -3.09 13.27
CA LEU A 329 2.93 -4.30 12.45
C LEU A 329 1.93 -4.03 11.31
N PRO A 330 2.25 -4.40 10.05
CA PRO A 330 1.37 -4.16 8.92
C PRO A 330 0.19 -5.15 8.89
N SER A 331 -0.95 -4.71 8.34
CA SER A 331 -2.01 -5.64 7.93
C SER A 331 -1.55 -6.47 6.72
N PRO A 332 -2.16 -7.63 6.43
CA PRO A 332 -1.79 -8.43 5.26
C PRO A 332 -1.82 -7.65 3.94
N ASN A 333 -2.86 -6.82 3.74
CA ASN A 333 -3.02 -6.00 2.54
C ASN A 333 -1.95 -4.90 2.44
N LEU A 334 -1.68 -4.22 3.56
CA LEU A 334 -0.63 -3.21 3.59
C LEU A 334 0.74 -3.86 3.37
N ALA A 335 1.02 -4.99 4.00
CA ALA A 335 2.25 -5.73 3.80
C ALA A 335 2.46 -6.14 2.34
N ALA A 336 1.43 -6.61 1.66
CA ALA A 336 1.48 -6.96 0.24
C ALA A 336 1.79 -5.74 -0.65
N LEU A 337 1.16 -4.59 -0.38
CA LEU A 337 1.45 -3.33 -1.08
C LEU A 337 2.91 -2.88 -0.85
N LEU A 338 3.37 -3.00 0.39
CA LEU A 338 4.68 -2.56 0.84
C LEU A 338 5.81 -3.52 0.42
N SER A 339 5.50 -4.79 0.17
CA SER A 339 6.50 -5.80 -0.22
C SER A 339 6.77 -5.87 -1.73
N GLN A 340 6.29 -4.89 -2.51
CA GLN A 340 6.51 -4.86 -3.95
C GLN A 340 7.98 -4.61 -4.30
N GLU A 341 8.43 -5.17 -5.40
CA GLU A 341 9.78 -4.97 -5.92
C GLU A 341 10.09 -3.47 -6.10
N GLY A 342 11.31 -3.08 -5.74
CA GLY A 342 11.78 -1.69 -5.83
C GLY A 342 11.31 -0.78 -4.70
N GLN A 343 10.38 -1.22 -3.83
CA GLN A 343 10.06 -0.48 -2.61
C GLN A 343 11.28 -0.42 -1.69
N VAL A 344 11.59 0.77 -1.17
CA VAL A 344 12.82 1.01 -0.41
C VAL A 344 12.50 1.06 1.08
N GLY A 345 13.00 0.07 1.81
CA GLY A 345 12.96 0.02 3.26
C GLY A 345 14.22 0.60 3.91
N MET A 346 14.17 0.79 5.22
CA MET A 346 15.28 1.21 6.05
C MET A 346 15.66 0.06 6.98
N VAL A 347 16.94 -0.31 6.97
CA VAL A 347 17.53 -1.23 7.93
C VAL A 347 18.37 -0.44 8.92
N SER A 348 18.29 -0.79 10.19
CA SER A 348 19.11 -0.16 11.23
C SER A 348 19.71 -1.17 12.19
N GLY A 349 20.93 -0.88 12.66
CA GLY A 349 21.64 -1.75 13.59
C GLY A 349 23.06 -1.26 13.92
N TRP A 350 23.72 -2.01 14.80
CA TRP A 350 25.09 -1.76 15.28
C TRP A 350 26.10 -2.73 14.68
N GLY A 351 25.68 -3.45 13.64
CA GLY A 351 26.50 -4.43 12.95
C GLY A 351 27.76 -3.84 12.33
N ALA A 352 28.67 -4.75 12.01
CA ALA A 352 29.92 -4.42 11.33
C ALA A 352 29.65 -3.74 9.99
N THR A 353 30.55 -2.87 9.56
CA THR A 353 30.34 -2.10 8.31
C THR A 353 30.93 -2.77 7.08
N HIS A 354 31.49 -3.95 7.29
CA HIS A 354 32.17 -4.81 6.33
C HIS A 354 32.38 -6.17 7.02
N GLU A 355 32.56 -7.23 6.24
CA GLU A 355 32.52 -8.64 6.68
C GLU A 355 33.48 -9.01 7.84
N ARG A 356 34.59 -8.27 7.98
CA ARG A 356 35.60 -8.42 9.06
C ARG A 356 35.67 -7.22 10.01
N GLY A 357 34.68 -6.33 9.96
CA GLY A 357 34.63 -5.12 10.78
C GLY A 357 34.22 -5.39 12.23
N SER A 358 34.61 -4.49 13.13
CA SER A 358 34.08 -4.46 14.49
C SER A 358 32.70 -3.80 14.54
N THR A 359 31.90 -4.20 15.52
CA THR A 359 30.61 -3.55 15.81
C THR A 359 30.80 -2.07 16.13
N LEU A 360 29.84 -1.26 15.71
CA LEU A 360 29.95 0.18 15.82
C LEU A 360 29.47 0.69 17.18
N ARG A 361 30.10 1.77 17.65
CA ARG A 361 29.62 2.53 18.80
C ARG A 361 28.30 3.25 18.52
N PHE A 362 28.06 3.59 17.26
CA PHE A 362 26.91 4.39 16.83
C PHE A 362 25.91 3.52 16.07
N LEU A 363 24.63 3.81 16.26
CA LEU A 363 23.57 3.17 15.49
C LEU A 363 23.61 3.69 14.06
N MET A 364 23.61 2.78 13.10
CA MET A 364 23.61 3.14 11.69
C MET A 364 22.30 2.73 11.03
N LYS A 365 22.04 3.32 9.87
CA LYS A 365 20.93 2.97 9.00
C LYS A 365 21.33 2.97 7.54
N VAL A 366 20.68 2.11 6.77
CA VAL A 366 20.83 2.03 5.31
C VAL A 366 19.46 1.87 4.66
N ARG A 367 19.30 2.40 3.45
CA ARG A 367 18.08 2.24 2.66
C ARG A 367 18.32 1.20 1.59
N LEU A 368 17.47 0.18 1.53
CA LEU A 368 17.64 -0.95 0.62
C LEU A 368 16.33 -1.24 -0.12
N PRO A 369 16.36 -1.41 -1.46
CA PRO A 369 15.19 -1.79 -2.24
C PRO A 369 14.90 -3.28 -2.05
N ILE A 370 13.61 -3.64 -2.04
CA ILE A 370 13.16 -5.03 -2.12
C ILE A 370 13.49 -5.58 -3.52
N VAL A 371 14.05 -6.79 -3.54
CA VAL A 371 14.47 -7.49 -4.73
C VAL A 371 13.44 -8.55 -5.09
N ASN A 372 13.23 -8.75 -6.40
CA ASN A 372 12.39 -9.82 -6.90
C ASN A 372 12.83 -11.20 -6.38
N MET A 373 11.87 -12.06 -6.05
CA MET A 373 12.15 -13.41 -5.53
C MET A 373 13.00 -14.25 -6.48
N GLU A 374 12.74 -14.21 -7.79
CA GLU A 374 13.49 -14.96 -8.81
C GLU A 374 14.95 -14.48 -8.86
N THR A 375 15.15 -13.16 -8.83
CA THR A 375 16.49 -12.57 -8.81
C THR A 375 17.23 -12.93 -7.53
N CYS A 376 16.54 -12.94 -6.39
CA CYS A 376 17.16 -13.35 -5.14
C CYS A 376 17.54 -14.83 -5.14
N GLN A 377 16.64 -15.73 -5.54
CA GLN A 377 16.92 -17.17 -5.58
C GLN A 377 18.07 -17.49 -6.52
N ARG A 378 18.20 -16.78 -7.65
CA ARG A 378 19.36 -16.95 -8.56
C ARG A 378 20.67 -16.42 -7.99
N SER A 379 20.62 -15.58 -6.96
CA SER A 379 21.81 -14.98 -6.36
C SER A 379 22.50 -15.84 -5.31
N THR A 380 21.87 -16.92 -4.82
CA THR A 380 22.38 -17.78 -3.74
C THR A 380 22.11 -19.26 -4.05
N ASP A 381 22.98 -20.14 -3.55
CA ASP A 381 22.76 -21.60 -3.61
C ASP A 381 21.82 -22.09 -2.49
N ARG A 382 21.53 -21.24 -1.49
CA ARG A 382 20.63 -21.57 -0.37
C ARG A 382 19.17 -21.35 -0.76
N LEU A 383 18.29 -22.19 -0.24
CA LEU A 383 16.85 -22.05 -0.48
C LEU A 383 16.31 -20.80 0.21
N VAL A 384 15.72 -19.89 -0.56
CA VAL A 384 14.94 -18.76 -0.05
C VAL A 384 13.46 -19.13 -0.16
N THR A 385 12.77 -19.23 0.97
CA THR A 385 11.34 -19.62 1.05
C THR A 385 10.41 -18.40 0.97
N ASP A 386 9.11 -18.62 0.78
CA ASP A 386 8.10 -17.54 0.76
C ASP A 386 7.97 -16.78 2.09
N ASN A 387 8.53 -17.35 3.17
CA ASN A 387 8.66 -16.71 4.48
C ASN A 387 9.83 -15.73 4.56
N MET A 388 10.57 -15.56 3.48
CA MET A 388 11.70 -14.66 3.38
C MET A 388 11.50 -13.69 2.22
N PHE A 389 12.30 -12.63 2.23
CA PHE A 389 12.51 -11.77 1.08
C PHE A 389 13.92 -11.19 1.11
N CYS A 390 14.37 -10.64 -0.01
CA CYS A 390 15.70 -10.10 -0.13
C CYS A 390 15.64 -8.60 -0.39
N ALA A 391 16.63 -7.88 0.13
CA ALA A 391 16.76 -6.46 -0.11
C ALA A 391 18.23 -6.07 -0.23
N GLY A 392 18.52 -5.17 -1.16
CA GLY A 392 19.87 -4.70 -1.43
C GLY A 392 20.07 -4.24 -2.86
N TYR A 393 21.25 -3.70 -3.13
CA TYR A 393 21.64 -3.27 -4.47
C TYR A 393 22.56 -4.32 -5.10
N GLY A 394 22.27 -4.76 -6.33
CA GLY A 394 23.08 -5.77 -6.99
C GLY A 394 24.52 -5.33 -7.34
N SER A 395 24.75 -4.01 -7.46
CA SER A 395 26.04 -3.43 -7.89
C SER A 395 26.63 -2.39 -6.92
N GLN A 396 25.93 -2.04 -5.84
CA GLN A 396 26.42 -1.07 -4.86
C GLN A 396 26.81 -1.77 -3.58
N ALA A 397 27.90 -1.34 -2.98
CA ALA A 397 28.34 -1.84 -1.69
C ALA A 397 27.46 -1.25 -0.57
N ALA A 398 26.21 -1.71 -0.46
CA ALA A 398 25.33 -1.36 0.65
C ALA A 398 24.47 -2.55 1.12
N ASP A 399 24.65 -2.95 2.38
CA ASP A 399 24.05 -4.17 2.92
C ASP A 399 24.02 -4.16 4.47
N ALA A 400 23.15 -4.98 5.05
CA ALA A 400 23.18 -5.33 6.47
C ALA A 400 24.30 -6.35 6.72
N CYS A 401 24.89 -6.38 7.91
CA CYS A 401 26.03 -7.24 8.17
C CYS A 401 26.02 -7.82 9.60
N LYS A 402 27.10 -8.54 9.95
CA LYS A 402 27.24 -9.21 11.25
C LYS A 402 26.95 -8.27 12.41
N GLY A 403 26.02 -8.65 13.27
CA GLY A 403 25.58 -7.85 14.43
C GLY A 403 24.32 -7.01 14.19
N ASP A 404 23.81 -6.96 12.96
CA ASP A 404 22.47 -6.43 12.66
C ASP A 404 21.37 -7.49 12.79
N SER A 405 21.74 -8.78 12.92
CA SER A 405 20.84 -9.92 13.10
C SER A 405 19.74 -9.64 14.12
N GLY A 406 18.48 -9.91 13.75
CA GLY A 406 17.31 -9.61 14.55
C GLY A 406 16.82 -8.15 14.47
N GLY A 407 17.58 -7.27 13.83
CA GLY A 407 17.22 -5.86 13.63
C GLY A 407 16.07 -5.65 12.63
N PRO A 408 15.48 -4.45 12.61
CA PRO A 408 14.34 -4.11 11.75
C PRO A 408 14.73 -3.90 10.29
N PHE A 409 13.90 -4.41 9.38
CA PHE A 409 13.65 -3.81 8.06
C PHE A 409 12.31 -3.08 8.13
N ALA A 410 12.36 -1.76 8.27
CA ALA A 410 11.19 -0.91 8.49
C ALA A 410 10.88 -0.06 7.25
N MET A 411 9.61 0.14 6.94
CA MET A 411 9.19 0.99 5.83
C MET A 411 8.18 2.05 6.25
N SER A 412 8.36 3.26 5.73
CA SER A 412 7.48 4.40 6.00
C SER A 412 6.33 4.45 5.00
N TYR A 413 5.10 4.41 5.49
CA TYR A 413 3.88 4.61 4.72
C TYR A 413 3.01 5.68 5.41
N HIS A 414 2.68 6.76 4.70
CA HIS A 414 1.95 7.92 5.25
C HIS A 414 2.48 8.41 6.62
N ASN A 415 3.81 8.61 6.73
CA ASN A 415 4.51 9.01 7.96
C ASN A 415 4.40 8.03 9.15
N THR A 416 3.97 6.79 8.90
CA THR A 416 3.97 5.72 9.90
C THR A 416 4.98 4.64 9.48
N TRP A 417 5.77 4.15 10.42
CA TRP A 417 6.77 3.12 10.16
C TRP A 417 6.21 1.73 10.49
N PHE A 418 6.31 0.82 9.53
CA PHE A 418 5.88 -0.56 9.64
C PHE A 418 7.07 -1.51 9.56
N LEU A 419 7.06 -2.55 10.38
CA LEU A 419 8.06 -3.61 10.35
C LEU A 419 7.68 -4.64 9.29
N LEU A 420 8.46 -4.70 8.21
CA LEU A 420 8.23 -5.61 7.10
C LEU A 420 9.13 -6.85 7.18
N GLY A 421 10.35 -6.67 7.71
CA GLY A 421 11.30 -7.75 7.84
C GLY A 421 12.15 -7.71 9.10
N ILE A 422 12.77 -8.85 9.38
CA ILE A 422 13.78 -9.02 10.42
C ILE A 422 15.06 -9.47 9.75
N VAL A 423 16.18 -8.81 10.04
CA VAL A 423 17.50 -9.19 9.51
C VAL A 423 17.82 -10.63 9.96
N SER A 424 17.99 -11.55 9.01
CA SER A 424 18.18 -12.97 9.29
C SER A 424 19.58 -13.43 8.91
N TRP A 425 19.89 -13.55 7.61
CA TRP A 425 21.18 -14.02 7.12
C TRP A 425 21.57 -13.36 5.78
N GLY A 426 22.81 -13.58 5.35
CA GLY A 426 23.33 -13.12 4.06
C GLY A 426 24.64 -13.83 3.70
N GLU A 427 24.98 -13.87 2.41
CA GLU A 427 26.25 -14.40 1.93
C GLU A 427 27.29 -13.27 1.84
N GLY A 428 28.13 -13.16 2.88
CA GLY A 428 29.04 -12.03 3.04
C GLY A 428 28.30 -10.76 3.44
N CYS A 429 28.95 -9.61 3.25
CA CYS A 429 28.33 -8.30 3.46
C CYS A 429 28.64 -7.39 2.27
N ALA A 430 27.61 -6.92 1.59
CA ALA A 430 27.72 -6.01 0.43
C ALA A 430 28.60 -6.57 -0.70
N GLN A 431 28.53 -7.89 -0.93
CA GLN A 431 29.17 -8.53 -2.06
C GLN A 431 28.40 -8.26 -3.36
N GLU A 432 29.12 -8.03 -4.45
CA GLU A 432 28.51 -7.80 -5.75
C GLU A 432 27.64 -9.01 -6.16
N GLY A 433 26.41 -8.74 -6.59
CA GLY A 433 25.45 -9.77 -6.97
C GLY A 433 24.81 -10.53 -5.81
N LYS A 434 25.05 -10.16 -4.55
CA LYS A 434 24.43 -10.76 -3.35
C LYS A 434 23.48 -9.77 -2.66
N TYR A 435 22.56 -10.30 -1.87
CA TYR A 435 21.55 -9.53 -1.15
C TYR A 435 21.42 -10.02 0.30
N GLY A 436 21.02 -9.13 1.21
CA GLY A 436 20.59 -9.52 2.55
C GLY A 436 19.23 -10.22 2.50
N VAL A 437 19.06 -11.25 3.33
CA VAL A 437 17.83 -12.03 3.45
C VAL A 437 17.13 -11.72 4.78
N TYR A 438 15.84 -11.46 4.69
CA TYR A 438 15.01 -10.98 5.79
C TYR A 438 13.82 -11.90 5.99
N THR A 439 13.49 -12.21 7.25
CA THR A 439 12.27 -12.93 7.61
C THR A 439 11.06 -12.03 7.33
N ARG A 440 10.09 -12.51 6.55
CA ARG A 440 8.87 -11.77 6.15
C ARG A 440 7.86 -11.71 7.29
N VAL A 441 7.83 -10.61 8.03
CA VAL A 441 7.01 -10.46 9.26
C VAL A 441 5.52 -10.66 9.00
N SER A 442 5.01 -10.30 7.82
CA SER A 442 3.59 -10.45 7.47
C SER A 442 3.06 -11.88 7.61
N ASN A 443 3.90 -12.89 7.34
CA ASN A 443 3.50 -14.29 7.43
C ASN A 443 3.39 -14.78 8.88
N TYR A 444 4.03 -14.06 9.82
CA TYR A 444 4.10 -14.41 11.23
C TYR A 444 3.19 -13.57 12.12
N ILE A 445 2.43 -12.61 11.55
CA ILE A 445 1.47 -11.78 12.31
C ILE A 445 0.47 -12.62 13.12
N PRO A 446 -0.12 -13.72 12.58
CA PRO A 446 -1.03 -14.55 13.37
C PRO A 446 -0.35 -15.14 14.62
N TRP A 447 0.85 -15.70 14.45
CA TRP A 447 1.63 -16.26 15.56
C TRP A 447 2.04 -15.20 16.59
N ILE A 448 2.42 -14.00 16.13
CA ILE A 448 2.74 -12.89 17.04
C ILE A 448 1.54 -12.54 17.90
N LYS A 449 0.35 -12.40 17.28
CA LYS A 449 -0.88 -12.07 18.00
C LYS A 449 -1.26 -13.15 19.00
N GLU A 450 -1.31 -14.40 18.57
CA GLU A 450 -1.65 -15.55 19.41
C GLU A 450 -0.71 -15.63 20.64
N THR A 451 0.59 -15.45 20.43
CA THR A 451 1.57 -15.48 21.53
C THR A 451 1.35 -14.32 22.51
N VAL A 452 1.15 -13.09 22.00
CA VAL A 452 0.93 -11.91 22.84
C VAL A 452 -0.39 -12.03 23.63
N GLU A 453 -1.46 -12.49 22.98
CA GLU A 453 -2.78 -12.68 23.59
C GLU A 453 -2.74 -13.78 24.65
N SER A 454 -2.07 -14.92 24.39
CA SER A 454 -1.96 -16.02 25.36
C SER A 454 -1.27 -15.59 26.67
N VAL A 455 -0.29 -14.69 26.58
CA VAL A 455 0.38 -14.13 27.76
C VAL A 455 -0.52 -13.14 28.47
N ALA A 456 -1.24 -12.29 27.73
CA ALA A 456 -2.18 -11.32 28.30
C ALA A 456 -3.31 -12.02 29.07
N GLU A 457 -3.85 -13.13 28.54
CA GLU A 457 -4.82 -13.99 29.23
C GLU A 457 -4.22 -14.65 30.48
N SER A 458 -2.98 -15.14 30.40
CA SER A 458 -2.28 -15.74 31.55
C SER A 458 -1.98 -14.75 32.68
N GLU A 459 -1.85 -13.46 32.36
CA GLU A 459 -1.56 -12.37 33.31
C GLU A 459 -2.82 -11.55 33.69
N ASN A 460 -4.00 -11.97 33.25
CA ASN A 460 -5.30 -11.34 33.56
C ASN A 460 -5.41 -9.87 33.05
N PHE A 461 -4.84 -9.58 31.88
CA PHE A 461 -4.87 -8.26 31.23
C PHE A 461 -5.55 -8.33 29.86
N SER A 462 -6.68 -7.63 29.70
CA SER A 462 -7.34 -7.46 28.40
C SER A 462 -6.61 -6.42 27.55
N ILE A 463 -5.88 -6.85 26.52
CA ILE A 463 -5.35 -5.95 25.47
C ILE A 463 -6.34 -5.96 24.30
N ASN A 464 -7.01 -4.84 24.07
CA ASN A 464 -7.87 -4.66 22.90
C ASN A 464 -7.00 -4.41 21.65
N PHE A 465 -6.83 -5.42 20.80
CA PHE A 465 -6.44 -5.21 19.41
C PHE A 465 -7.67 -4.79 18.60
N SER A 466 -7.84 -3.48 18.37
CA SER A 466 -8.89 -2.91 17.51
C SER A 466 -8.31 -2.18 16.31
#